data_AF-A0A0G1YY21-F1
#
_entry.id   AF-A0A0G1YY21-F1
#
_cell.length_a   1.000
_cell.length_b   1.000
_cell.length_c   1.000
_cell.angle_alpha   90.00
_cell.angle_beta   90.00
_cell.angle_gamma   90.00
#
_symmetry.space_group_name_H-M   'P 1'
#
loop_
_entity.id
_entity.type
_entity.pdbx_description
1 polymer ?
#
loop_
_entity_poly.entity_id
_entity_poly.type
_entity_poly.pdbx_seq_one_letter_code
_entity_poly.pdbx_strand_id
1 'polypeptide(L)'
;MLFFWFAFGLLNYPHKSSVWFAHRRPWLFAFFYIALSGTSYIVDQFGLTQHLWFYPLYRGADMLWVVLVLYPFGGLAVLELLYFLGGYLGEPLTFRERSMTKWHGFFDVLEHIIFFGLMGAFIAGALRTGTGVLIPVTVFLALLWMITALIKLRFHIHHSGHYSLIIVCTVLLAALSHELPNTVAREWVYLEAPLSSFFNYLLLGLPVWVWLGWFFLVLLPLRLWIFLVLHPRVR
;
A
#
# COMPACT_ATOMS: atom_id res chain seq x y z
N MET A 1 -15.06 -2.40 4.64
CA MET A 1 -14.22 -1.75 3.59
C MET A 1 -15.00 -1.35 2.36
N LEU A 2 -15.84 -2.20 1.77
CA LEU A 2 -16.68 -1.80 0.64
C LEU A 2 -17.50 -0.52 0.89
N PHE A 3 -18.23 -0.46 2.02
CA PHE A 3 -19.00 0.73 2.38
C PHE A 3 -18.14 1.96 2.64
N PHE A 4 -16.96 1.79 3.24
CA PHE A 4 -16.02 2.88 3.48
C PHE A 4 -15.50 3.46 2.15
N TRP A 5 -15.03 2.59 1.25
CA TRP A 5 -14.62 2.96 -0.09
C TRP A 5 -15.72 3.70 -0.84
N PHE A 6 -16.95 3.17 -0.81
CA PHE A 6 -18.06 3.79 -1.53
C PHE A 6 -18.43 5.16 -0.93
N ALA A 7 -18.56 5.27 0.39
CA ALA A 7 -18.92 6.52 1.06
C ALA A 7 -17.86 7.61 0.84
N PHE A 8 -16.59 7.31 1.13
CA PHE A 8 -15.51 8.27 0.91
C PHE A 8 -15.29 8.56 -0.58
N GLY A 9 -15.43 7.55 -1.43
CA GLY A 9 -15.32 7.72 -2.88
C GLY A 9 -16.40 8.61 -3.48
N LEU A 10 -17.62 8.62 -2.91
CA LEU A 10 -18.67 9.58 -3.27
C LEU A 10 -18.35 10.99 -2.76
N LEU A 11 -17.83 11.14 -1.54
CA LEU A 11 -17.37 12.43 -1.03
C LEU A 11 -16.25 13.02 -1.90
N ASN A 12 -15.33 12.16 -2.35
CA ASN A 12 -14.19 12.53 -3.18
C ASN A 12 -14.51 12.55 -4.69
N TYR A 13 -15.75 12.25 -5.10
CA TYR A 13 -16.13 12.11 -6.51
C TYR A 13 -15.76 13.31 -7.39
N PRO A 14 -15.88 14.59 -6.93
CA PRO A 14 -15.45 15.75 -7.69
C PRO A 14 -13.94 15.77 -8.01
N HIS A 15 -13.13 15.08 -7.21
CA HIS A 15 -11.68 15.01 -7.35
C HIS A 15 -11.21 13.83 -8.21
N LYS A 16 -12.13 13.19 -8.96
CA LYS A 16 -11.86 12.00 -9.79
C LYS A 16 -11.34 10.84 -8.96
N SER A 17 -12.02 10.54 -7.85
CA SER A 17 -11.77 9.39 -6.96
C SER A 17 -11.79 8.05 -7.69
N SER A 18 -11.42 6.97 -7.00
CA SER A 18 -11.49 5.62 -7.57
C SER A 18 -12.93 5.18 -7.90
N VAL A 19 -13.93 5.68 -7.17
CA VAL A 19 -15.35 5.49 -7.52
C VAL A 19 -15.74 6.23 -8.80
N TRP A 20 -15.27 7.48 -8.97
CA TRP A 20 -15.44 8.20 -10.23
C TRP A 20 -14.82 7.41 -11.40
N PHE A 21 -13.65 6.82 -11.17
CA PHE A 21 -12.93 6.05 -12.17
C PHE A 21 -13.63 4.74 -12.53
N ALA A 22 -14.16 4.02 -11.55
CA ALA A 22 -14.99 2.83 -11.78
C ALA A 22 -16.18 3.15 -12.69
N HIS A 23 -16.81 4.31 -12.51
CA HIS A 23 -17.95 4.74 -13.32
C HIS A 23 -17.56 5.27 -14.71
N ARG A 24 -16.53 6.13 -14.80
CA ARG A 24 -16.21 6.89 -16.02
C ARG A 24 -15.11 6.25 -16.89
N ARG A 25 -14.25 5.41 -16.31
CA ARG A 25 -13.10 4.76 -16.97
C ARG A 25 -12.97 3.30 -16.48
N PRO A 26 -13.99 2.45 -16.68
CA PRO A 26 -14.06 1.12 -16.08
C PRO A 26 -12.88 0.21 -16.42
N TRP A 27 -12.33 0.31 -17.64
CA TRP A 27 -11.16 -0.47 -18.06
C TRP A 27 -9.89 -0.14 -17.28
N LEU A 28 -9.63 1.16 -17.08
CA LEU A 28 -8.48 1.59 -16.30
C LEU A 28 -8.68 1.28 -14.81
N PHE A 29 -9.91 1.37 -14.31
CA PHE A 29 -10.26 0.91 -12.96
C PHE A 29 -10.00 -0.58 -12.79
N ALA A 30 -10.46 -1.41 -13.73
CA ALA A 30 -10.22 -2.86 -13.71
C ALA A 30 -8.72 -3.18 -13.73
N PHE A 31 -7.92 -2.47 -14.55
CA PHE A 31 -6.47 -2.63 -14.57
C PHE A 31 -5.82 -2.28 -13.22
N PHE A 32 -6.21 -1.16 -12.62
CA PHE A 32 -5.75 -0.76 -11.29
C PHE A 32 -6.16 -1.78 -10.21
N TYR A 33 -7.39 -2.26 -10.26
CA TYR A 33 -7.93 -3.27 -9.34
C TYR A 33 -7.14 -4.59 -9.41
N ILE A 34 -6.84 -5.06 -10.62
CA ILE A 34 -6.03 -6.25 -10.85
C ILE A 34 -4.61 -6.03 -10.33
N ALA A 35 -4.01 -4.86 -10.56
CA ALA A 35 -2.68 -4.54 -10.05
C ALA A 35 -2.62 -4.55 -8.51
N LEU A 36 -3.64 -3.98 -7.84
CA LEU A 36 -3.78 -4.06 -6.39
C LEU A 36 -3.91 -5.51 -5.91
N SER A 37 -4.87 -6.26 -6.46
CA SER A 37 -5.13 -7.64 -6.08
C SER A 37 -3.89 -8.53 -6.27
N GLY A 38 -3.22 -8.39 -7.42
CA GLY A 38 -2.02 -9.18 -7.76
C GLY A 38 -0.83 -8.86 -6.85
N THR A 39 -0.61 -7.58 -6.55
CA THR A 39 0.49 -7.19 -5.64
C THR A 39 0.23 -7.67 -4.23
N SER A 40 -0.99 -7.49 -3.71
CA SER A 40 -1.38 -7.97 -2.38
C SER A 40 -1.31 -9.50 -2.28
N TYR A 41 -1.71 -10.22 -3.33
CA TYR A 41 -1.56 -11.68 -3.39
C TYR A 41 -0.10 -12.12 -3.28
N ILE A 42 0.81 -11.48 -4.01
CA ILE A 42 2.24 -11.83 -3.97
C ILE A 42 2.81 -11.60 -2.56
N VAL A 43 2.47 -10.48 -1.93
CA VAL A 43 2.90 -10.16 -0.55
C VAL A 43 2.29 -11.14 0.45
N ASP A 44 1.03 -11.54 0.24
CA ASP A 44 0.36 -12.53 1.09
C ASP A 44 1.03 -13.90 1.00
N GLN A 45 1.27 -14.39 -0.21
CA GLN A 45 1.95 -15.67 -0.41
C GLN A 45 3.37 -15.66 0.17
N PHE A 46 4.06 -14.53 0.10
CA PHE A 46 5.32 -14.34 0.82
C PHE A 46 5.12 -14.53 2.33
N GLY A 47 4.19 -13.81 2.96
CA GLY A 47 3.97 -13.89 4.40
C GLY A 47 3.55 -15.27 4.90
N LEU A 48 2.64 -15.94 4.18
CA LEU A 48 2.20 -17.31 4.48
C LEU A 48 3.35 -18.31 4.38
N THR A 49 4.16 -18.19 3.33
CA THR A 49 5.27 -19.10 3.05
C THR A 49 6.43 -18.91 4.03
N GLN A 50 6.68 -17.67 4.42
CA GLN A 50 7.72 -17.29 5.36
C GLN A 50 7.25 -17.34 6.82
N HIS A 51 6.05 -17.87 7.08
CA HIS A 51 5.46 -18.02 8.41
C HIS A 51 5.41 -16.71 9.21
N LEU A 52 5.09 -15.60 8.55
CA LEU A 52 4.91 -14.29 9.19
C LEU A 52 3.48 -14.09 9.70
N TRP A 53 2.50 -14.70 9.03
CA TRP A 53 1.11 -14.74 9.46
C TRP A 53 0.40 -15.98 8.92
N PHE A 54 -0.80 -16.25 9.44
CA PHE A 54 -1.69 -17.27 8.90
C PHE A 54 -3.17 -16.91 9.13
N TYR A 55 -4.05 -17.60 8.41
CA TYR A 55 -5.50 -17.46 8.49
C TYR A 55 -6.13 -18.66 9.19
N PRO A 56 -6.68 -18.50 10.40
CA PRO A 56 -7.44 -19.58 11.03
C PRO A 56 -8.75 -19.88 10.27
N LEU A 57 -9.38 -18.82 9.74
CA LEU A 57 -10.76 -18.83 9.25
C LEU A 57 -10.88 -18.93 7.72
N TYR A 58 -9.87 -18.51 6.95
CA TYR A 58 -9.91 -18.52 5.48
C TYR A 58 -9.18 -19.75 4.92
N ARG A 59 -9.86 -20.60 4.13
CA ARG A 59 -9.28 -21.80 3.50
C ARG A 59 -9.86 -22.06 2.12
N GLY A 60 -9.06 -22.69 1.25
CA GLY A 60 -9.53 -23.11 -0.08
C GLY A 60 -10.09 -21.95 -0.90
N ALA A 61 -11.35 -22.07 -1.33
CA ALA A 61 -12.02 -21.05 -2.13
C ALA A 61 -12.25 -19.73 -1.37
N ASP A 62 -12.31 -19.73 -0.04
CA ASP A 62 -12.49 -18.51 0.76
C ASP A 62 -11.28 -17.58 0.63
N MET A 63 -10.12 -18.11 0.27
CA MET A 63 -8.93 -17.30 -0.04
C MET A 63 -9.14 -16.42 -1.28
N LEU A 64 -10.03 -16.82 -2.20
CA LEU A 64 -10.41 -15.97 -3.34
C LEU A 64 -11.14 -14.71 -2.87
N TRP A 65 -11.94 -14.80 -1.79
CA TRP A 65 -12.59 -13.63 -1.21
C TRP A 65 -11.56 -12.66 -0.61
N VAL A 66 -10.55 -13.19 0.10
CA VAL A 66 -9.46 -12.36 0.65
C VAL A 66 -8.74 -11.62 -0.48
N VAL A 67 -8.34 -12.35 -1.52
CA VAL A 67 -7.50 -11.83 -2.61
C VAL A 67 -8.27 -10.90 -3.55
N LEU A 68 -9.48 -11.29 -3.94
CA LEU A 68 -10.25 -10.57 -4.95
C LEU A 68 -11.18 -9.51 -4.36
N VAL A 69 -11.40 -9.49 -3.05
CA VAL A 69 -12.32 -8.54 -2.42
C VAL A 69 -11.64 -7.80 -1.29
N LEU A 70 -11.20 -8.48 -0.22
CA LEU A 70 -10.69 -7.80 0.97
C LEU A 70 -9.47 -6.92 0.66
N TYR A 71 -8.48 -7.45 -0.05
CA TYR A 71 -7.27 -6.72 -0.42
C TYR A 71 -7.52 -5.51 -1.33
N PRO A 72 -8.12 -5.66 -2.52
CA PRO A 72 -8.31 -4.52 -3.41
C PRO A 72 -9.24 -3.47 -2.81
N PHE A 73 -10.33 -3.85 -2.11
CA PHE A 73 -11.16 -2.86 -1.41
C PHE A 73 -10.44 -2.21 -0.23
N GLY A 74 -9.50 -2.91 0.41
CA GLY A 74 -8.57 -2.34 1.36
C GLY A 74 -7.73 -1.21 0.74
N GLY A 75 -7.04 -1.50 -0.37
CA GLY A 75 -6.22 -0.52 -1.08
C GLY A 75 -7.03 0.66 -1.64
N LEU A 76 -8.24 0.40 -2.13
CA LEU A 76 -9.16 1.44 -2.60
C LEU A 76 -9.65 2.33 -1.45
N ALA A 77 -10.02 1.76 -0.31
CA ALA A 77 -10.41 2.53 0.88
C ALA A 77 -9.27 3.43 1.39
N VAL A 78 -8.04 2.92 1.39
CA VAL A 78 -6.82 3.68 1.71
C VAL A 78 -6.62 4.85 0.76
N LEU A 79 -6.83 4.65 -0.55
CA LEU A 79 -6.76 5.73 -1.53
C LEU A 79 -7.80 6.81 -1.24
N GLU A 80 -9.04 6.43 -0.93
CA GLU A 80 -10.10 7.39 -0.62
C GLU A 80 -9.85 8.15 0.68
N LEU A 81 -9.21 7.49 1.67
CA LEU A 81 -8.77 8.16 2.89
C LEU A 81 -7.68 9.20 2.61
N LEU A 82 -6.71 8.89 1.75
CA LEU A 82 -5.69 9.85 1.31
C LEU A 82 -6.34 11.06 0.62
N TYR A 83 -7.33 10.84 -0.26
CA TYR A 83 -8.06 11.93 -0.91
C TYR A 83 -8.83 12.79 0.08
N PHE A 84 -9.52 12.16 1.04
CA PHE A 84 -10.29 12.86 2.06
C PHE A 84 -9.39 13.73 2.95
N LEU A 85 -8.30 13.17 3.46
CA LEU A 85 -7.34 13.90 4.29
C LEU A 85 -6.63 15.01 3.49
N GLY A 86 -6.31 14.76 2.22
CA GLY A 86 -5.77 15.77 1.31
C GLY A 86 -6.76 16.93 1.10
N GLY A 87 -8.03 16.64 0.87
CA GLY A 87 -9.09 17.65 0.76
C GLY A 87 -9.27 18.44 2.05
N TYR A 88 -9.32 17.76 3.20
CA TYR A 88 -9.47 18.36 4.51
C TYR A 88 -8.31 19.29 4.89
N LEU A 89 -7.07 18.90 4.56
CA LEU A 89 -5.85 19.68 4.84
C LEU A 89 -5.46 20.66 3.71
N GLY A 90 -6.30 20.80 2.67
CA GLY A 90 -6.05 21.70 1.55
C GLY A 90 -4.87 21.31 0.65
N GLU A 91 -4.44 20.05 0.68
CA GLU A 91 -3.34 19.50 -0.10
C GLU A 91 -3.87 18.39 -1.04
N PRO A 92 -4.49 18.77 -2.18
CA PRO A 92 -5.11 17.79 -3.06
C PRO A 92 -4.07 16.90 -3.73
N LEU A 93 -4.33 15.59 -3.77
CA LEU A 93 -3.53 14.60 -4.49
C LEU A 93 -3.58 14.87 -5.99
N THR A 94 -2.66 15.71 -6.46
CA THR A 94 -2.57 16.14 -7.84
C THR A 94 -1.16 15.89 -8.36
N PHE A 95 -1.06 15.35 -9.57
CA PHE A 95 0.24 15.31 -10.24
C PHE A 95 0.60 16.73 -10.68
N ARG A 96 1.53 17.36 -9.96
CA ARG A 96 2.13 18.63 -10.36
C ARG A 96 3.41 18.34 -11.12
N GLU A 97 3.44 18.71 -12.40
CA GLU A 97 4.68 18.81 -13.16
C GLU A 97 5.48 19.98 -12.59
N ARG A 98 6.59 19.69 -11.90
CA ARG A 98 7.61 20.69 -11.57
C ARG A 98 8.76 20.60 -12.56
N SER A 99 9.53 21.68 -12.65
CA SER A 99 10.73 21.74 -13.48
C SER A 99 11.61 20.52 -13.22
N MET A 100 11.86 19.74 -14.27
CA MET A 100 12.66 18.52 -14.15
C MET A 100 14.05 18.87 -13.62
N THR A 101 14.33 18.50 -12.38
CA THR A 101 15.69 18.59 -11.82
C THR A 101 16.44 17.28 -12.08
N LYS A 102 17.78 17.33 -12.14
CA LYS A 102 18.60 16.11 -12.23
C LYS A 102 18.29 15.11 -11.10
N TRP A 103 17.97 15.63 -9.91
CA TRP A 103 17.57 14.83 -8.75
C TRP A 103 16.23 14.12 -8.95
N HIS A 104 15.24 14.78 -9.57
CA HIS A 104 13.96 14.16 -9.89
C HIS A 104 14.14 12.93 -10.79
N GLY A 105 14.91 13.07 -11.88
CA GLY A 105 15.21 11.94 -12.78
C GLY A 105 15.99 10.80 -12.11
N PHE A 106 16.90 11.12 -11.19
CA PHE A 106 17.60 10.12 -10.40
C PHE A 106 16.65 9.31 -9.51
N PHE A 107 15.79 9.98 -8.73
CA PHE A 107 14.82 9.30 -7.86
C PHE A 107 13.73 8.58 -8.63
N ASP A 108 13.38 9.04 -9.83
CA ASP A 108 12.48 8.32 -10.74
C ASP A 108 13.05 6.94 -11.09
N VAL A 109 14.30 6.86 -11.52
CA VAL A 109 14.93 5.59 -11.88
C VAL A 109 15.20 4.72 -10.64
N LEU A 110 15.74 5.33 -9.58
CA LEU A 110 16.11 4.62 -8.36
C LEU A 110 14.89 3.97 -7.69
N GLU A 111 13.77 4.69 -7.57
CA GLU A 111 12.54 4.15 -6.98
C GLU A 111 12.04 2.92 -7.74
N HIS A 112 12.06 2.95 -9.08
CA HIS A 112 11.65 1.81 -9.89
C HIS A 112 12.59 0.60 -9.71
N ILE A 113 13.91 0.82 -9.70
CA ILE A 113 14.89 -0.26 -9.50
C ILE A 113 14.65 -0.95 -8.15
N ILE A 114 14.50 -0.17 -7.07
CA ILE A 114 14.26 -0.73 -5.74
C ILE A 114 12.90 -1.42 -5.69
N PHE A 115 11.86 -0.83 -6.30
CA PHE A 115 10.53 -1.45 -6.38
C PHE A 115 10.57 -2.80 -7.09
N PHE A 116 11.22 -2.89 -8.24
CA PHE A 116 11.38 -4.17 -8.96
C PHE A 116 12.20 -5.18 -8.16
N GLY A 117 13.27 -4.74 -7.49
CA GLY A 117 14.04 -5.59 -6.58
C GLY A 117 13.20 -6.13 -5.41
N LEU A 118 12.36 -5.28 -4.81
CA LEU A 118 11.44 -5.64 -3.73
C LEU A 118 10.37 -6.63 -4.22
N MET A 119 9.75 -6.38 -5.37
CA MET A 119 8.80 -7.32 -5.98
C MET A 119 9.47 -8.66 -6.32
N GLY A 120 10.71 -8.63 -6.80
CA GLY A 120 11.51 -9.84 -7.03
C GLY A 120 11.76 -10.62 -5.75
N ALA A 121 12.07 -9.94 -4.63
CA ALA A 121 12.25 -10.57 -3.32
C ALA A 121 10.96 -11.21 -2.81
N PHE A 122 9.81 -10.53 -2.96
CA PHE A 122 8.51 -11.12 -2.61
C PHE A 122 8.19 -12.36 -3.45
N ILE A 123 8.40 -12.31 -4.76
CA ILE A 123 8.18 -13.46 -5.66
C ILE A 123 9.10 -14.62 -5.27
N ALA A 124 10.39 -14.37 -5.07
CA ALA A 124 11.34 -15.40 -4.65
C ALA A 124 10.92 -16.05 -3.32
N GLY A 125 10.39 -15.27 -2.38
CA GLY A 125 9.95 -15.79 -1.09
C GLY A 125 8.63 -16.52 -1.14
N ALA A 126 7.71 -16.08 -1.99
CA ALA A 126 6.46 -16.79 -2.27
C ALA A 126 6.73 -18.15 -2.96
N LEU A 127 7.75 -18.23 -3.82
CA LEU A 127 8.15 -19.47 -4.50
C LEU A 127 9.03 -20.40 -3.66
N ARG A 128 9.34 -20.05 -2.40
CA ARG A 128 10.29 -20.79 -1.53
C ARG A 128 11.70 -20.93 -2.12
N THR A 129 12.06 -20.07 -3.07
CA THR A 129 13.38 -20.04 -3.67
C THR A 129 14.28 -19.12 -2.84
N GLY A 130 14.68 -19.55 -1.65
CA GLY A 130 15.54 -18.74 -0.78
C GLY A 130 15.80 -19.34 0.61
N THR A 131 16.97 -19.02 1.16
CA THR A 131 17.36 -19.32 2.55
C THR A 131 16.77 -18.28 3.52
N GLY A 132 16.89 -18.50 4.84
CA GLY A 132 16.33 -17.63 5.90
C GLY A 132 16.79 -16.15 5.88
N VAL A 133 17.65 -15.74 4.96
CA VAL A 133 18.13 -14.36 4.75
C VAL A 133 17.08 -13.48 4.04
N LEU A 134 16.05 -14.08 3.43
CA LEU A 134 15.12 -13.36 2.56
C LEU A 134 14.23 -12.34 3.29
N ILE A 135 13.81 -12.63 4.52
CA ILE A 135 12.98 -11.72 5.32
C ILE A 135 13.74 -10.42 5.65
N PRO A 136 14.97 -10.46 6.20
CA PRO A 136 15.80 -9.26 6.38
C PRO A 136 16.00 -8.44 5.09
N VAL A 137 16.28 -9.11 3.96
CA VAL A 137 16.48 -8.43 2.66
C VAL A 137 15.20 -7.73 2.22
N THR A 138 14.05 -8.38 2.35
CA THR A 138 12.75 -7.83 1.97
C THR A 138 12.41 -6.60 2.81
N VAL A 139 12.65 -6.65 4.14
CA VAL A 139 12.44 -5.50 5.03
C VAL A 139 13.37 -4.35 4.68
N PHE A 140 14.65 -4.62 4.39
CA PHE A 140 15.60 -3.59 3.98
C PHE A 140 15.17 -2.91 2.67
N LEU A 141 14.81 -3.70 1.66
CA LEU A 141 14.33 -3.18 0.37
C LEU A 141 13.03 -2.40 0.53
N ALA A 142 12.11 -2.85 1.38
CA ALA A 142 10.87 -2.14 1.68
C ALA A 142 11.15 -0.78 2.31
N LEU A 143 12.01 -0.72 3.33
CA LEU A 143 12.40 0.55 3.97
C LEU A 143 13.06 1.51 2.97
N LEU A 144 13.99 1.00 2.17
CA LEU A 144 14.68 1.80 1.14
C LEU A 144 13.71 2.32 0.07
N TRP A 145 12.77 1.47 -0.36
CA TRP A 145 11.72 1.86 -1.30
C TRP A 145 10.79 2.91 -0.70
N MET A 146 10.32 2.74 0.54
CA MET A 146 9.43 3.71 1.19
C MET A 146 10.11 5.08 1.31
N ILE A 147 11.39 5.13 1.68
CA ILE A 147 12.16 6.38 1.74
C ILE A 147 12.26 7.03 0.35
N THR A 148 12.61 6.27 -0.68
CA THR A 148 12.74 6.81 -2.04
C THR A 148 11.40 7.26 -2.63
N ALA A 149 10.33 6.52 -2.38
CA ALA A 149 8.96 6.90 -2.75
C ALA A 149 8.51 8.19 -2.06
N LEU A 150 8.79 8.37 -0.77
CA LEU A 150 8.48 9.61 -0.04
C LEU A 150 9.27 10.80 -0.58
N ILE A 151 10.57 10.63 -0.85
CA ILE A 151 11.40 11.68 -1.44
C ILE A 151 10.86 12.06 -2.82
N LYS A 152 10.51 11.08 -3.65
CA LYS A 152 9.92 11.29 -4.96
C LYS A 152 8.61 12.07 -4.87
N LEU A 153 7.71 11.66 -3.97
CA LEU A 153 6.43 12.32 -3.75
C LEU A 153 6.59 13.77 -3.28
N ARG A 154 7.68 14.11 -2.56
CA ARG A 154 8.00 15.49 -2.18
C ARG A 154 8.13 16.43 -3.39
N PHE A 155 8.49 15.92 -4.57
CA PHE A 155 8.55 16.72 -5.79
C PHE A 155 7.18 17.06 -6.38
N HIS A 156 6.12 16.35 -5.97
CA HIS A 156 4.76 16.50 -6.51
C HIS A 156 3.78 17.18 -5.54
N ILE A 157 4.21 17.51 -4.33
CA ILE A 157 3.40 18.16 -3.28
C ILE A 157 3.76 19.64 -3.09
N HIS A 158 2.80 20.41 -2.59
CA HIS A 158 2.98 21.80 -2.23
C HIS A 158 3.47 21.95 -0.78
N HIS A 159 2.77 21.36 0.21
CA HIS A 159 3.17 21.38 1.63
C HIS A 159 3.69 20.04 2.15
N SER A 160 4.99 19.97 2.43
CA SER A 160 5.61 18.76 2.98
C SER A 160 5.09 18.36 4.37
N GLY A 161 4.74 19.33 5.22
CA GLY A 161 4.19 19.06 6.54
C GLY A 161 2.82 18.38 6.48
N HIS A 162 1.91 18.93 5.66
CA HIS A 162 0.56 18.37 5.48
C HIS A 162 0.64 16.99 4.86
N TYR A 163 1.52 16.80 3.88
CA TYR A 163 1.71 15.50 3.25
C TYR A 163 2.21 14.42 4.21
N SER A 164 3.24 14.71 5.01
CA SER A 164 3.72 13.75 6.02
C SER A 164 2.62 13.41 7.02
N LEU A 165 1.83 14.41 7.43
CA LEU A 165 0.68 14.20 8.32
C LEU A 165 -0.38 13.33 7.64
N ILE A 166 -0.73 13.58 6.38
CA ILE A 166 -1.70 12.78 5.60
C ILE A 166 -1.27 11.31 5.59
N ILE A 167 0.00 11.03 5.29
CA ILE A 167 0.50 9.65 5.23
C ILE A 167 0.45 8.99 6.60
N VAL A 168 0.99 9.65 7.63
CA VAL A 168 1.02 9.07 8.99
C VAL A 168 -0.39 8.84 9.51
N CYS A 169 -1.31 9.79 9.32
CA CYS A 169 -2.71 9.63 9.67
C CYS A 169 -3.38 8.50 8.87
N THR A 170 -3.09 8.38 7.58
CA THR A 170 -3.64 7.29 6.76
C THR A 170 -3.14 5.94 7.24
N VAL A 171 -1.85 5.79 7.52
CA VAL A 171 -1.27 4.54 8.06
C VAL A 171 -1.92 4.20 9.40
N LEU A 172 -2.02 5.17 10.30
CA LEU A 172 -2.63 4.97 11.60
C LEU A 172 -4.09 4.54 11.49
N LEU A 173 -4.91 5.30 10.76
CA LEU A 173 -6.33 5.01 10.61
C LEU A 173 -6.57 3.72 9.83
N ALA A 174 -5.77 3.42 8.81
CA ALA A 174 -5.87 2.19 8.05
C ALA A 174 -5.53 0.98 8.93
N ALA A 175 -4.41 0.99 9.65
CA ALA A 175 -4.07 -0.10 10.58
C ALA A 175 -5.14 -0.27 11.66
N LEU A 176 -5.65 0.81 12.25
CA LEU A 176 -6.68 0.72 13.29
C LEU A 176 -8.04 0.25 12.78
N SER A 177 -8.43 0.60 11.55
CA SER A 177 -9.75 0.26 11.00
C SER A 177 -9.78 -1.04 10.21
N HIS A 178 -8.65 -1.47 9.66
CA HIS A 178 -8.54 -2.71 8.90
C HIS A 178 -7.89 -3.82 9.74
N GLU A 179 -6.75 -3.55 10.35
CA GLU A 179 -5.90 -4.60 10.92
C GLU A 179 -6.31 -5.02 12.33
N LEU A 180 -6.57 -4.02 13.17
CA LEU A 180 -6.88 -4.26 14.57
C LEU A 180 -8.18 -5.10 14.72
N PRO A 181 -9.27 -4.83 13.98
CA PRO A 181 -10.46 -5.69 14.02
C PRO A 181 -10.18 -7.11 13.57
N ASN A 182 -9.41 -7.30 12.49
CA ASN A 182 -9.06 -8.63 11.98
C ASN A 182 -8.22 -9.42 12.98
N THR A 183 -7.29 -8.76 13.67
CA THR A 183 -6.45 -9.38 14.70
C THR A 183 -7.28 -9.74 15.94
N VAL A 184 -8.19 -8.85 16.37
CA VAL A 184 -9.09 -9.09 17.51
C VAL A 184 -10.07 -10.25 17.21
N ALA A 185 -10.62 -10.30 16.00
CA ALA A 185 -11.48 -11.39 15.53
C ALA A 185 -10.71 -12.70 15.24
N ARG A 186 -9.36 -12.68 15.34
CA ARG A 186 -8.46 -13.78 14.96
C ARG A 186 -8.67 -14.25 13.51
N GLU A 187 -9.05 -13.33 12.64
CA GLU A 187 -9.03 -13.54 11.19
C GLU A 187 -7.59 -13.53 10.67
N TRP A 188 -6.75 -12.65 11.23
CA TRP A 188 -5.31 -12.59 11.02
C TRP A 188 -4.58 -12.96 12.30
N VAL A 189 -3.60 -13.86 12.21
CA VAL A 189 -2.70 -14.15 13.33
C VAL A 189 -1.27 -13.91 12.90
N TYR A 190 -0.61 -12.96 13.56
CA TYR A 190 0.79 -12.63 13.35
C TYR A 190 1.71 -13.52 14.16
N LEU A 191 2.74 -14.03 13.50
CA LEU A 191 3.79 -14.85 14.08
C LEU A 191 5.05 -14.02 14.30
N GLU A 192 5.97 -14.56 15.10
CA GLU A 192 7.25 -13.91 15.37
C GLU A 192 8.09 -13.87 14.09
N ALA A 193 8.45 -12.67 13.65
CA ALA A 193 9.32 -12.50 12.50
C ALA A 193 10.77 -12.79 12.91
N PRO A 194 11.57 -13.51 12.10
CA PRO A 194 13.00 -13.76 12.34
C PRO A 194 13.83 -12.51 12.02
N LEU A 195 13.56 -11.44 12.78
CA LEU A 195 14.19 -10.14 12.74
C LEU A 195 14.72 -9.80 14.15
N SER A 196 15.25 -8.60 14.34
CA SER A 196 15.60 -8.15 15.69
C SER A 196 14.35 -8.05 16.57
N SER A 197 14.49 -8.26 17.88
CA SER A 197 13.39 -8.25 18.85
C SER A 197 12.57 -6.96 18.82
N PHE A 198 13.16 -5.85 18.37
CA PHE A 198 12.47 -4.58 18.15
C PHE A 198 11.28 -4.71 17.19
N PHE A 199 11.41 -5.47 16.10
CA PHE A 199 10.33 -5.61 15.10
C PHE A 199 9.12 -6.40 15.62
N ASN A 200 9.34 -7.25 16.62
CA ASN A 200 8.28 -8.04 17.26
C ASN A 200 7.65 -7.32 18.47
N TYR A 201 8.15 -6.12 18.83
CA TYR A 201 7.53 -5.31 19.88
C TYR A 201 6.11 -4.90 19.46
N LEU A 202 5.16 -4.95 20.40
CA LEU A 202 3.77 -4.59 20.14
C LEU A 202 3.56 -3.09 20.33
N LEU A 203 3.22 -2.39 19.25
CA LEU A 203 2.77 -1.01 19.26
C LEU A 203 1.25 -1.01 19.03
N LEU A 204 0.48 -0.51 20.00
CA LEU A 204 -1.00 -0.49 19.97
C LEU A 204 -1.61 -1.87 19.62
N GLY A 205 -1.01 -2.95 20.12
CA GLY A 205 -1.51 -4.32 19.92
C GLY A 205 -1.05 -5.02 18.63
N LEU A 206 -0.27 -4.36 17.77
CA LEU A 206 0.29 -4.95 16.54
C LEU A 206 1.83 -4.91 16.55
N PRO A 207 2.52 -5.93 16.01
CA PRO A 207 3.98 -5.90 15.87
C PRO A 207 4.47 -4.71 15.04
N VAL A 208 5.63 -4.13 15.37
CA VAL A 208 6.23 -3.01 14.62
C VAL A 208 6.38 -3.31 13.13
N TRP A 209 6.72 -4.55 12.74
CA TRP A 209 6.83 -4.91 11.33
C TRP A 209 5.49 -4.85 10.58
N VAL A 210 4.35 -5.06 11.27
CA VAL A 210 3.00 -4.91 10.69
C VAL A 210 2.72 -3.45 10.36
N TRP A 211 3.14 -2.52 11.22
CA TRP A 211 3.04 -1.08 10.95
C TRP A 211 3.86 -0.66 9.71
N LEU A 212 5.04 -1.25 9.52
CA LEU A 212 5.82 -1.04 8.30
C LEU A 212 5.12 -1.60 7.06
N GLY A 213 4.48 -2.77 7.20
CA GLY A 213 3.61 -3.33 6.17
C GLY A 213 2.48 -2.38 5.78
N TRP A 214 1.80 -1.77 6.77
CA TRP A 214 0.76 -0.78 6.51
C TRP A 214 1.30 0.50 5.87
N PHE A 215 2.48 0.95 6.25
CA PHE A 215 3.14 2.08 5.58
C PHE A 215 3.40 1.77 4.11
N PHE A 216 3.90 0.57 3.80
CA PHE A 216 4.06 0.08 2.43
C PHE A 216 2.72 0.02 1.69
N LEU A 217 1.67 -0.53 2.31
CA LEU A 217 0.33 -0.66 1.74
C LEU A 217 -0.41 0.68 1.57
N VAL A 218 0.04 1.77 2.19
CA VAL A 218 -0.45 3.12 1.90
C VAL A 218 0.26 3.71 0.68
N LEU A 219 1.58 3.53 0.60
CA LEU A 219 2.37 4.06 -0.51
C LEU A 219 2.14 3.32 -1.82
N LEU A 220 1.86 2.01 -1.78
CA LEU A 220 1.70 1.18 -2.98
C LEU A 220 0.47 1.59 -3.81
N PRO A 221 -0.76 1.69 -3.26
CA PRO A 221 -1.91 2.20 -3.99
C PRO A 221 -1.68 3.61 -4.52
N LEU A 222 -1.04 4.48 -3.74
CA LEU A 222 -0.71 5.84 -4.17
C LEU A 222 0.24 5.85 -5.36
N ARG A 223 1.29 5.02 -5.34
CA ARG A 223 2.22 4.85 -6.47
C ARG A 223 1.50 4.36 -7.72
N LEU A 224 0.73 3.29 -7.59
CA LEU A 224 -0.04 2.71 -8.70
C LEU A 224 -1.03 3.74 -9.26
N TRP A 225 -1.68 4.50 -8.39
CA TRP A 225 -2.63 5.54 -8.78
C TRP A 225 -1.95 6.69 -9.53
N ILE A 226 -0.80 7.15 -9.06
CA ILE A 226 -0.02 8.18 -9.75
C ILE A 226 0.40 7.71 -11.14
N PHE A 227 0.91 6.48 -11.24
CA PHE A 227 1.41 5.92 -12.49
C PHE A 227 0.30 5.63 -13.51
N LEU A 228 -0.81 5.05 -13.05
CA LEU A 228 -1.88 4.53 -13.90
C LEU A 228 -3.00 5.52 -14.17
N VAL A 229 -3.20 6.51 -13.30
CA VAL A 229 -4.38 7.38 -13.35
C VAL A 229 -4.03 8.85 -13.44
N LEU A 230 -3.09 9.32 -12.61
CA LEU A 230 -2.75 10.75 -12.57
C LEU A 230 -1.70 11.16 -13.62
N HIS A 231 -1.03 10.20 -14.26
CA HIS A 231 0.03 10.48 -15.23
C HIS A 231 -0.51 11.29 -16.43
N PRO A 232 0.17 12.39 -16.83
CA PRO A 232 -0.31 13.30 -17.88
C PRO A 232 -0.65 12.61 -19.21
N ARG A 233 0.11 11.56 -19.57
CA ARG A 233 -0.08 10.78 -20.80
C ARG A 233 -1.33 9.86 -20.79
N VAL A 234 -1.99 9.71 -19.64
CA VAL A 234 -3.22 8.90 -19.50
C VAL A 234 -4.48 9.76 -19.61
N ARG A 235 -4.35 11.09 -19.66
CA ARG A 235 -5.47 12.04 -19.77
C ARG A 235 -6.11 12.05 -21.15
#